data_AF-A0A2U1UST8-F1
#
_entry.id   AF-A0A2U1UST8-F1
#
_cell.length_a   1.000
_cell.length_b   1.000
_cell.length_c   1.000
_cell.angle_alpha   90.00
_cell.angle_beta   90.00
_cell.angle_gamma   90.00
#
_symmetry.space_group_name_H-M   'P 1'
#
loop_
_entity.id
_entity.type
_entity.pdbx_description
1 polymer ?
#
loop_
_entity_poly.entity_id
_entity_poly.type
_entity_poly.pdbx_seq_one_letter_code
_entity_poly.pdbx_strand_id
1 'polypeptide(L)' 'MADKLIRINNENAVMASQITRIERGCYGDVFVWADGVKHHLLPGYGEACYQAETRIINEINAALSGD' A
#
# COMPACT_ATOMS: atom_id res chain seq x y z
N MET A 1 9.32 -14.95 -9.46
CA MET A 1 8.68 -13.82 -8.76
C MET A 1 8.32 -14.30 -7.37
N ALA A 2 9.06 -13.84 -6.35
CA ALA A 2 8.73 -14.12 -4.96
C ALA A 2 7.79 -13.01 -4.49
N ASP A 3 6.56 -13.36 -4.20
CA ASP A 3 5.57 -12.44 -3.66
C ASP A 3 6.04 -11.93 -2.29
N LYS A 4 6.07 -10.61 -2.07
CA LYS A 4 6.54 -10.01 -0.81
C LYS A 4 5.35 -9.49 0.01
N LEU A 5 5.49 -9.57 1.33
CA LEU A 5 4.53 -9.02 2.27
C LEU A 5 4.75 -7.50 2.39
N ILE A 6 3.70 -6.72 2.12
CA ILE A 6 3.69 -5.25 2.19
C ILE A 6 2.93 -4.83 3.45
N ARG A 7 3.53 -3.97 4.27
CA ARG A 7 2.89 -3.47 5.48
C ARG A 7 2.04 -2.25 5.17
N ILE A 8 0.73 -2.34 5.41
CA ILE A 8 -0.22 -1.26 5.14
C ILE A 8 -0.36 -0.35 6.36
N ASN A 9 -0.42 -0.93 7.56
CA ASN A 9 -0.47 -0.18 8.80
C ASN A 9 0.11 -1.03 9.95
N ASN A 10 -0.09 -0.59 11.19
CA ASN A 10 0.45 -1.29 12.35
C ASN A 10 -0.15 -2.70 12.54
N GLU A 11 -1.38 -2.92 12.06
CA GLU A 11 -2.16 -4.13 12.30
C GLU A 11 -2.26 -5.04 11.06
N ASN A 12 -2.12 -4.46 9.87
CA ASN A 12 -2.38 -5.14 8.60
C ASN A 12 -1.14 -5.15 7.71
N ALA A 13 -0.84 -6.34 7.20
CA ALA A 13 0.10 -6.56 6.12
C ALA A 13 -0.54 -7.50 5.10
N VAL A 14 -0.33 -7.24 3.81
CA VAL A 14 -0.95 -7.97 2.71
C VAL A 14 0.12 -8.35 1.70
N MET A 15 -0.10 -9.43 0.95
CA MET A 15 0.84 -9.78 -0.11
C MET A 15 0.75 -8.77 -1.26
N ALA A 16 1.89 -8.41 -1.85
CA ALA A 16 1.93 -7.48 -2.98
C ALA A 16 1.05 -7.94 -4.15
N SER A 17 1.03 -9.26 -4.42
CA SER A 17 0.20 -9.85 -5.46
C SER A 17 -1.31 -9.73 -5.23
N GLN A 18 -1.74 -9.56 -3.98
CA GLN A 18 -3.15 -9.44 -3.61
C GLN A 18 -3.69 -8.01 -3.81
N ILE A 19 -2.79 -7.03 -3.94
CA ILE A 19 -3.18 -5.63 -4.07
C ILE A 19 -3.69 -5.38 -5.49
N THR A 20 -4.94 -4.97 -5.58
CA THR A 20 -5.64 -4.76 -6.87
C THR A 20 -5.85 -3.30 -7.19
N ARG A 21 -5.91 -2.43 -6.17
CA ARG A 21 -6.20 -1.02 -6.33
C ARG A 21 -5.69 -0.18 -5.17
N ILE A 22 -5.25 1.03 -5.49
CA ILE A 22 -4.94 2.08 -4.51
C ILE A 22 -5.89 3.26 -4.78
N GLU A 23 -6.43 3.85 -3.72
CA GLU A 23 -7.40 4.93 -3.79
C GLU A 23 -7.05 6.02 -2.78
N ARG A 24 -7.07 7.28 -3.20
CA ARG A 24 -7.02 8.42 -2.27
C ARG A 24 -8.42 8.79 -1.81
N GLY A 25 -8.58 8.84 -0.50
CA GLY A 25 -9.79 9.33 0.16
C GLY A 25 -9.84 10.86 0.23
N CYS A 26 -10.96 11.35 0.76
CA CYS A 26 -11.06 12.74 1.21
C CYS A 26 -10.14 12.94 2.43
N TYR A 27 -9.75 14.19 2.71
CA TYR A 27 -8.94 14.57 3.89
C TYR A 27 -7.54 13.95 3.99
N GLY A 28 -7.04 13.32 2.93
CA GLY A 28 -5.68 12.83 2.89
C GLY A 28 -5.51 11.36 3.30
N ASP A 29 -6.60 10.60 3.36
CA ASP A 29 -6.50 9.17 3.56
C ASP A 29 -6.00 8.48 2.27
N VAL A 30 -5.25 7.39 2.43
CA VAL A 30 -4.86 6.51 1.32
C VAL A 30 -5.35 5.10 1.65
N PHE A 31 -6.05 4.48 0.71
CA PHE A 31 -6.63 3.17 0.88
C PHE A 31 -6.01 2.17 -0.09
N VAL A 32 -5.76 0.97 0.41
CA VAL A 32 -5.22 -0.15 -0.35
C VAL A 32 -6.26 -1.26 -0.36
N TRP A 33 -6.67 -1.68 -1.55
CA TRP A 33 -7.58 -2.80 -1.75
C TRP A 33 -6.77 -4.06 -2.01
N ALA A 34 -6.89 -5.02 -1.11
CA ALA A 34 -6.21 -6.31 -1.21
C ALA A 34 -7.20 -7.43 -0.91
N ASP A 35 -7.25 -8.45 -1.78
CA ASP A 35 -8.13 -9.62 -1.62
C ASP A 35 -9.62 -9.25 -1.35
N GLY A 36 -10.10 -8.19 -1.99
CA GLY A 36 -11.47 -7.68 -1.80
C GLY A 36 -11.70 -6.86 -0.51
N VAL A 37 -10.69 -6.71 0.34
CA VAL A 37 -10.74 -5.93 1.59
C VAL A 37 -10.10 -4.55 1.38
N LYS A 38 -10.74 -3.52 1.92
CA LYS A 38 -10.22 -2.14 1.93
C LYS A 38 -9.44 -1.88 3.22
N HIS A 39 -8.15 -1.60 3.11
CA HIS A 39 -7.28 -1.24 4.23
C HIS A 39 -6.92 0.25 4.18
N HIS A 40 -6.84 0.89 5.35
CA HIS A 40 -6.29 2.24 5.48
C HIS A 40 -4.76 2.16 5.58
N LEU A 41 -4.06 2.72 4.59
CA LEU A 41 -2.62 2.92 4.63
C LEU A 41 -2.29 4.02 5.63
N LEU A 42 -1.46 3.71 6.62
CA LEU A 42 -0.98 4.71 7.55
C LEU A 42 0.18 5.49 6.89
N PRO A 43 0.08 6.82 6.73
CA PRO A 43 1.22 7.63 6.30
C PRO A 43 2.33 7.59 7.35
N GLY A 44 3.58 7.70 6.89
CA GLY A 44 4.72 7.94 7.75
C GLY A 44 4.63 9.29 8.49
N TYR A 45 5.48 9.47 9.50
CA TYR A 45 5.52 10.73 10.26
C TYR A 45 5.88 11.91 9.34
N GLY A 46 4.98 12.89 9.25
CA GLY A 46 5.13 14.06 8.36
C GLY A 46 4.97 13.74 6.87
N GLU A 47 4.56 12.52 6.51
CA GLU A 47 4.35 12.10 5.12
C GLU A 47 3.01 12.64 4.61
N ALA A 48 3.07 13.35 3.48
CA ALA A 48 1.85 13.76 2.80
C ALA A 48 1.22 12.58 2.05
N CYS A 49 -0.09 12.64 1.84
CA CYS A 49 -0.91 11.54 1.33
C CYS A 49 -0.48 11.07 -0.07
N TYR A 50 -0.08 12.02 -0.94
CA TYR A 50 0.45 11.71 -2.27
C TYR A 50 1.83 11.04 -2.22
N GLN A 51 2.63 11.33 -1.18
CA GLN A 51 3.91 10.67 -0.95
C GLN A 51 3.68 9.24 -0.45
N ALA A 52 2.73 9.06 0.47
CA ALA A 52 2.33 7.74 0.95
C ALA A 52 1.81 6.85 -0.20
N GLU A 53 0.97 7.40 -1.09
CA GLU A 53 0.51 6.73 -2.31
C GLU A 53 1.69 6.34 -3.22
N THR A 54 2.60 7.28 -3.50
CA THR A 54 3.76 6.99 -4.37
C THR A 54 4.67 5.94 -3.75
N ARG A 55 4.91 6.01 -2.43
CA ARG A 55 5.73 5.05 -1.70
C ARG A 55 5.15 3.65 -1.79
N ILE A 56 3.86 3.48 -1.51
CA ILE A 56 3.24 2.15 -1.53
C ILE A 56 3.23 1.56 -2.95
N ILE A 57 3.01 2.38 -3.99
CA ILE A 57 3.09 1.94 -5.39
C ILE A 57 4.50 1.44 -5.71
N ASN A 58 5.53 2.19 -5.31
CA ASN A 58 6.92 1.79 -5.53
C ASN A 58 7.28 0.50 -4.79
N GLU A 59 6.79 0.34 -3.55
CA GLU A 59 7.01 -0.86 -2.75
C GLU A 59 6.36 -2.10 -3.38
N ILE A 60 5.13 -1.96 -3.89
CA ILE A 60 4.44 -3.03 -4.63
C ILE A 60 5.20 -3.38 -5.91
N ASN A 61 5.60 -2.38 -6.69
CA ASN A 61 6.32 -2.61 -7.94
C ASN A 61 7.66 -3.30 -7.70
N ALA A 62 8.41 -2.89 -6.68
CA ALA A 62 9.66 -3.55 -6.30
C ALA A 62 9.43 -4.98 -5.79
N ALA A 63 8.34 -5.21 -5.06
CA ALA A 63 7.94 -6.55 -4.62
C ALA A 63 7.60 -7.48 -5.80
N LEU A 64 6.91 -6.96 -6.82
CA LEU A 64 6.50 -7.74 -7.98
C LEU A 64 7.63 -7.91 -9.01
N SER A 65 8.56 -6.94 -9.12
CA SER A 65 9.71 -7.02 -10.04
C SER A 65 10.75 -8.04 -9.59
N GLY A 66 10.82 -8.35 -8.29
CA GLY A 66 11.72 -9.36 -7.76
C GLY A 66 13.19 -8.90 -7.60
N ASP A 67 13.45 -7.60 -7.70
CA ASP A 67 14.66 -6.96 -7.17
C ASP A 67 14.58 -6.79 -5.64
#